data_AF-A0A2V5ZUW5-F1
#
_entry.id   AF-A0A2V5ZUW5-F1
#
_cell.length_a   1.000
_cell.length_b   1.000
_cell.length_c   1.000
_cell.angle_alpha   90.00
_cell.angle_beta   90.00
_cell.angle_gamma   90.00
#
_symmetry.space_group_name_H-M   'P 1'
#
loop_
_entity.id
_entity.type
_entity.pdbx_description
1 polymer ?
#
loop_
_entity_poly.entity_id
_entity_poly.type
_entity_poly.pdbx_seq_one_letter_code
_entity_poly.pdbx_strand_id
1 'polypeptide(L)' 'WVGEKDLACEQLATAVRSPTGGLDLSYGELKLMPFWDPLRGDPCFEKIVASLAPKEIVSK' A
#
# COMPACT_ATOMS: atom_id res chain seq x y z
N TRP A 1 -3.36 0.96 21.26
CA TRP A 1 -3.55 2.05 20.29
C TRP A 1 -3.84 1.42 18.93
N VAL A 2 -5.12 1.26 18.60
CA VAL A 2 -5.62 0.58 17.38
C VAL A 2 -5.97 1.59 16.28
N GLY A 3 -6.19 2.86 16.62
CA GLY A 3 -6.65 3.89 15.70
C GLY A 3 -5.64 4.34 14.64
N GLU A 4 -4.33 4.37 14.95
CA GLU A 4 -3.33 4.82 13.97
C GLU A 4 -3.13 3.85 12.81
N LYS A 5 -3.32 2.54 13.06
CA LYS A 5 -3.19 1.51 12.03
C LYS A 5 -4.33 1.55 11.01
N ASP A 6 -5.55 1.73 11.49
CA ASP A 6 -6.74 1.85 10.64
C ASP A 6 -6.67 3.13 9.78
N LEU A 7 -6.24 4.25 10.39
CA LEU A 7 -6.03 5.51 9.69
C LEU A 7 -4.92 5.41 8.62
N ALA A 8 -3.78 4.80 8.96
CA ALA A 8 -2.69 4.58 8.01
C ALA A 8 -3.17 3.75 6.81
N CYS A 9 -4.01 2.76 7.07
CA CYS A 9 -4.62 1.92 6.07
C CYS A 9 -5.57 2.63 5.12
N GLU A 10 -6.46 3.47 5.65
CA GLU A 10 -7.40 4.24 4.84
C GLU A 10 -6.66 5.24 3.94
N GLN A 11 -5.61 5.89 4.47
CA GLN A 11 -4.75 6.78 3.69
C GLN A 11 -4.00 6.03 2.59
N LEU A 12 -3.46 4.85 2.91
CA LEU A 12 -2.77 4.01 1.94
C LEU A 12 -3.72 3.55 0.83
N ALA A 13 -4.94 3.12 1.17
CA ALA A 13 -5.95 2.71 0.20
C ALA A 13 -6.39 3.88 -0.71
N THR A 14 -6.46 5.10 -0.16
CA THR A 14 -6.78 6.31 -0.91
C THR A 14 -5.65 6.73 -1.85
N ALA A 15 -4.41 6.66 -1.37
CA ALA A 15 -3.20 6.96 -2.15
C ALA A 15 -3.05 5.97 -3.33
N VAL A 16 -3.29 4.68 -3.07
CA VAL A 16 -3.24 3.63 -4.11
C VAL A 16 -4.36 3.77 -5.15
N ARG A 17 -5.54 4.23 -4.75
CA ARG A 17 -6.66 4.46 -5.69
C ARG A 17 -6.48 5.69 -6.57
N SER A 18 -5.66 6.65 -6.15
CA SER A 18 -5.48 7.93 -6.84
C SER A 18 -4.04 8.09 -7.32
N PRO A 19 -3.65 7.47 -8.44
CA PRO A 19 -2.29 7.61 -9.00
C PRO A 19 -1.95 9.07 -9.36
N THR A 20 -2.94 9.95 -9.51
CA THR A 20 -2.76 11.37 -9.87
C THR A 20 -2.34 12.26 -8.69
N GLY A 21 -2.25 11.75 -7.46
CA GLY A 21 -2.10 12.53 -6.22
C GLY A 21 -0.68 12.73 -5.69
N GLY A 22 0.37 12.40 -6.47
CA GLY A 22 1.77 12.67 -6.10
C GLY A 22 2.47 11.62 -5.24
N LEU A 23 1.80 10.51 -4.94
CA LEU A 23 2.39 9.33 -4.30
C LEU A 23 2.10 8.11 -5.18
N ASP A 24 2.94 7.90 -6.19
CA ASP A 24 3.00 6.63 -6.93
C ASP A 24 3.55 5.53 -6.00
N LEU A 25 2.77 5.17 -4.97
CA LEU A 25 3.08 4.08 -4.05
C LEU A 25 3.03 2.77 -4.83
N SER A 26 4.17 2.43 -5.43
CA SER A 26 4.35 1.18 -6.13
C SER A 26 4.54 0.06 -5.12
N TYR A 27 4.17 -1.17 -5.51
CA TYR A 27 4.45 -2.39 -4.73
C TYR A 27 5.90 -2.45 -4.22
N GLY A 28 6.85 -2.00 -5.04
CA GLY A 28 8.26 -1.88 -4.68
C GLY A 28 8.50 -0.94 -3.50
N GLU A 29 7.93 0.27 -3.49
CA GLU A 29 8.12 1.23 -2.39
C GLU A 29 7.54 0.72 -1.08
N LEU A 30 6.37 0.09 -1.10
CA LEU A 30 5.76 -0.50 0.10
C LEU A 30 6.61 -1.64 0.66
N LYS A 31 7.25 -2.43 -0.21
CA LYS A 31 8.06 -3.58 0.19
C LYS A 31 9.51 -3.23 0.51
N LEU A 32 10.05 -2.16 -0.06
CA LEU A 32 11.45 -1.74 0.10
C LEU A 32 11.63 -0.74 1.24
N MET A 33 10.66 0.14 1.50
CA MET A 33 10.81 1.19 2.51
C MET A 33 10.62 0.64 3.94
N PRO A 34 11.57 0.89 4.87
CA PRO A 34 11.47 0.46 6.26
C PRO A 34 10.40 1.22 7.04
N PHE A 35 9.90 2.35 6.51
CA PHE A 35 8.77 3.08 7.08
C PHE A 35 7.52 2.21 7.24
N TRP A 36 7.35 1.22 6.36
CA TRP A 36 6.21 0.30 6.38
C TRP A 36 6.44 -0.94 7.25
N ASP A 37 7.64 -1.15 7.78
CA ASP A 37 7.95 -2.31 8.63
C ASP A 37 6.99 -2.51 9.82
N PRO A 38 6.54 -1.48 10.56
CA PRO A 38 5.54 -1.64 11.63
C PRO A 38 4.12 -1.98 11.12
N LEU A 39 3.86 -1.80 9.82
CA LEU A 39 2.60 -2.16 9.15
C LEU A 39 2.71 -3.52 8.43
N ARG A 40 3.92 -4.04 8.18
CA ARG A 40 4.13 -5.40 7.66
C ARG A 40 3.65 -6.41 8.70
N GLY A 41 2.71 -7.26 8.30
CA GLY A 41 2.00 -8.18 9.19
C GLY A 41 0.66 -7.66 9.68
N ASP A 42 0.29 -6.41 9.35
CA ASP A 42 -1.10 -5.97 9.50
C ASP A 42 -1.94 -6.46 8.30
N PRO A 43 -3.09 -7.12 8.55
CA PRO A 43 -3.92 -7.68 7.48
C PRO A 43 -4.44 -6.63 6.51
N CYS A 44 -4.52 -5.37 6.90
CA CYS A 44 -4.95 -4.31 6.02
C CYS A 44 -3.80 -3.83 5.09
N PHE A 45 -2.57 -3.72 5.60
CA PHE A 45 -1.40 -3.40 4.78
C PHE A 45 -1.18 -4.46 3.68
N GLU A 46 -1.26 -5.74 4.05
CA GLU A 46 -1.15 -6.87 3.13
C GLU A 46 -2.20 -6.82 2.00
N LYS A 47 -3.45 -6.40 2.30
CA LYS A 47 -4.49 -6.24 1.26
C LYS A 47 -4.14 -5.16 0.24
N ILE A 48 -3.54 -4.07 0.69
CA ILE A 48 -3.19 -2.94 -0.17
C ILE A 48 -1.97 -3.30 -1.02
N VAL A 49 -0.95 -3.90 -0.40
CA VAL A 49 0.21 -4.47 -1.10
C VAL A 49 -0.22 -5.53 -2.12
N ALA A 50 -1.18 -6.40 -1.79
CA ALA A 50 -1.73 -7.38 -2.74
C ALA A 50 -2.55 -6.74 -3.86
N SER A 51 -3.22 -5.61 -3.60
CA SER A 51 -3.94 -4.85 -4.63
C SER A 51 -2.99 -4.10 -5.58
N LEU A 52 -1.83 -3.70 -5.09
CA LEU A 52 -0.77 -3.03 -5.85
C LEU A 52 0.21 -3.98 -6.51
N ALA A 53 0.34 -5.20 -5.98
CA ALA A 53 1.15 -6.23 -6.59
C ALA A 53 0.73 -6.30 -8.06
N PRO A 54 1.70 -6.30 -8.99
CA PRO A 54 1.38 -6.40 -10.40
C PRO A 54 0.66 -7.73 -10.60
N LYS A 55 -0.68 -7.67 -10.68
CA LYS A 55 -1.42 -8.66 -11.44
C LYS A 55 -0.83 -8.52 -12.81
N GLU A 56 -0.04 -9.50 -13.25
CA GLU A 56 0.60 -9.50 -14.56
C GLU A 56 -0.25 -8.71 -15.54
N ILE A 57 0.17 -7.48 -15.82
CA ILE A 57 -0.30 -6.80 -17.01
C ILE A 57 0.49 -7.53 -18.08
N VAL A 58 -0.02 -8.71 -18.47
CA VAL A 58 0.28 -9.25 -19.78
C VAL A 58 -0.03 -8.11 -20.72
N SER A 59 1.08 -7.56 -21.20
CA SER A 59 1.23 -6.51 -22.18
C SER A 59 0.13 -6.58 -23.24
N LYS A 60 -0.43 -5.40 -23.56
CA LYS A 60 -0.88 -5.14 -24.92
C LYS A 60 -0.49 -3.74 -25.33
#